data_AF-A0A4R8VYE7-F1
#
_entry.id   AF-A0A4R8VYE7-F1
#
_cell.length_a   1.000
_cell.length_b   1.000
_cell.length_c   1.000
_cell.angle_alpha   90.00
_cell.angle_beta   90.00
_cell.angle_gamma   90.00
#
_symmetry.space_group_name_H-M   'P 1'
#
loop_
_entity.id
_entity.type
_entity.pdbx_description
1 polymer ?
#
loop_
_entity_poly.entity_id
_entity_poly.type
_entity_poly.pdbx_seq_one_letter_code
_entity_poly.pdbx_strand_id
1 'polypeptide(L)'
;MPNRGREHAAQVRSRQEGIVVKKAWSRRHSQEGRVPPQAESPRPRHARVKGVSNPPPDRGSRITLPDMTEQQPYTVVRAFPGFDVRRYPDRVLVQVQVDGDFTRAASRGFRPIQDYLDGNNRSAATIPMAPPVLQEQTGESGHLISVALPGESDLDRVPVPLDETLRILVVPAHEAAVLRFGGGWSTKRFTDRGRALLGSLTAADLLPDGPVYFARFDPPFRPGLLGRNEALVRVTSA
;
A
#
# COMPACT_ATOMS: atom_id res chain seq x y z
N MET A 1 8.79 56.48 27.22
CA MET A 1 9.92 55.66 27.71
C MET A 1 9.45 54.21 27.84
N PRO A 2 10.31 53.21 27.53
CA PRO A 2 9.96 51.88 27.03
C PRO A 2 10.44 50.73 27.95
N ASN A 3 10.44 49.50 27.41
CA ASN A 3 11.27 48.33 27.78
C ASN A 3 10.79 47.47 28.98
N ARG A 4 10.96 46.14 29.05
CA ARG A 4 11.65 45.12 28.23
C ARG A 4 11.34 43.73 28.83
N GLY A 5 11.43 42.66 28.05
CA GLY A 5 11.55 41.28 28.54
C GLY A 5 10.94 40.25 27.59
N ARG A 6 11.55 40.02 26.41
CA ARG A 6 12.41 38.85 26.08
C ARG A 6 11.63 37.52 26.12
N GLU A 7 11.26 36.99 24.97
CA GLU A 7 12.06 36.04 24.17
C GLU A 7 12.40 34.77 24.97
N HIS A 8 11.92 33.62 24.49
CA HIS A 8 12.71 32.39 24.38
C HIS A 8 11.96 31.34 23.52
N ALA A 9 12.70 30.86 22.51
CA ALA A 9 12.62 29.58 21.78
C ALA A 9 11.32 29.23 21.03
N ALA A 10 11.23 29.37 19.70
CA ALA A 10 11.94 28.61 18.67
C ALA A 10 11.55 27.12 18.59
N GLN A 11 11.07 26.76 17.39
CA GLN A 11 11.38 25.51 16.68
C GLN A 11 10.56 24.24 17.01
N VAL A 12 9.43 24.09 16.30
CA VAL A 12 8.96 22.77 15.85
C VAL A 12 8.75 22.83 14.34
N ARG A 13 9.86 22.74 13.61
CA ARG A 13 9.90 22.33 12.21
C ARG A 13 10.59 20.97 12.14
N SER A 14 10.09 20.11 11.24
CA SER A 14 10.67 18.85 10.78
C SER A 14 10.45 17.62 11.65
N ARG A 15 9.64 16.68 11.16
CA ARG A 15 10.12 15.37 10.66
C ARG A 15 8.98 14.61 9.96
N GLN A 16 8.83 14.88 8.67
CA GLN A 16 8.29 13.93 7.70
C GLN A 16 9.27 13.89 6.55
N GLU A 17 10.37 13.15 6.74
CA GLU A 17 11.19 12.73 5.61
C GLU A 17 10.62 11.41 5.11
N GLY A 18 9.74 11.51 4.11
CA GLY A 18 9.54 10.42 3.17
C GLY A 18 10.85 10.22 2.42
N ILE A 19 11.36 9.00 2.41
CA ILE A 19 12.54 8.64 1.65
C ILE A 19 12.18 8.75 0.15
N VAL A 20 12.55 9.86 -0.47
CA VAL A 20 12.52 10.05 -1.93
C VAL A 20 13.87 9.62 -2.47
N VAL A 21 13.96 8.41 -3.03
CA VAL A 21 15.17 7.99 -3.75
C VAL A 21 15.17 8.64 -5.13
N LYS A 22 15.98 9.71 -5.29
CA LYS A 22 16.34 10.24 -6.61
C LYS A 22 17.42 9.36 -7.23
N LYS A 23 17.13 8.65 -8.33
CA LYS A 23 18.16 7.95 -9.13
C LYS A 23 18.93 8.95 -9.99
N ALA A 24 20.25 9.04 -9.79
CA ALA A 24 21.19 9.65 -10.73
C ALA A 24 21.73 8.56 -11.67
N TRP A 25 21.48 8.71 -12.97
CA TRP A 25 22.13 7.91 -14.01
C TRP A 25 23.16 8.80 -14.71
N SER A 26 24.45 8.52 -14.48
CA SER A 26 25.56 9.14 -15.19
C SER A 26 26.03 8.22 -16.32
N ARG A 27 26.00 8.75 -17.54
CA ARG A 27 26.57 8.17 -18.75
C ARG A 27 28.08 7.97 -18.58
N ARG A 28 28.60 6.82 -19.04
CA ARG A 28 29.91 6.80 -19.72
C ARG A 28 30.04 5.66 -20.72
N HIS A 29 30.79 5.99 -21.76
CA HIS A 29 30.98 5.33 -23.04
C HIS A 29 31.68 3.96 -22.98
N SER A 30 31.29 3.11 -23.95
CA SER A 30 32.13 2.43 -24.94
C SER A 30 33.62 2.31 -24.62
N GLN A 31 34.13 1.07 -24.59
CA GLN A 31 35.40 0.69 -25.22
C GLN A 31 35.41 -0.82 -25.54
N GLU A 32 35.73 -1.10 -26.81
CA GLU A 32 36.10 -2.40 -27.35
C GLU A 32 37.39 -2.95 -26.69
N GLY A 33 37.55 -4.27 -26.64
CA GLY A 33 38.82 -4.85 -26.20
C GLY A 33 38.87 -6.38 -26.14
N ARG A 34 39.14 -7.00 -27.29
CA ARG A 34 39.91 -8.26 -27.55
C ARG A 34 39.77 -9.49 -26.65
N VAL A 35 39.44 -10.59 -27.33
CA VAL A 35 39.64 -12.01 -26.97
C VAL A 35 41.13 -12.42 -27.08
N PRO A 36 41.60 -13.36 -26.24
CA PRO A 36 42.61 -14.34 -26.64
C PRO A 36 42.19 -15.82 -26.33
N PRO A 37 42.89 -16.83 -26.89
CA PRO A 37 42.28 -18.09 -27.28
C PRO A 37 42.68 -19.36 -26.49
N GLN A 38 41.82 -20.38 -26.64
CA GLN A 38 42.01 -21.85 -26.67
C GLN A 38 42.36 -22.69 -25.42
N ALA A 39 41.55 -23.75 -25.22
CA ALA A 39 42.02 -25.15 -25.15
C ALA A 39 40.86 -26.14 -25.46
N GLU A 40 41.05 -26.99 -26.46
CA GLU A 40 40.16 -28.10 -26.86
C GLU A 40 40.55 -29.43 -26.18
N SER A 41 39.54 -30.27 -25.87
CA SER A 41 39.46 -31.74 -26.11
C SER A 41 38.68 -32.49 -24.99
N PRO A 42 38.11 -33.69 -25.21
CA PRO A 42 37.62 -34.33 -26.43
C PRO A 42 36.15 -34.84 -26.32
N ARG A 43 35.53 -35.17 -27.46
CA ARG A 43 34.17 -35.76 -27.58
C ARG A 43 34.17 -37.27 -27.28
N PRO A 44 33.10 -37.83 -26.69
CA PRO A 44 32.75 -39.23 -26.89
C PRO A 44 31.64 -39.40 -27.95
N ARG A 45 31.76 -40.47 -28.73
CA ARG A 45 30.84 -40.87 -29.81
C ARG A 45 29.61 -41.62 -29.28
N HIS A 46 28.49 -41.32 -29.93
CA HIS A 46 27.21 -42.03 -30.08
C HIS A 46 26.90 -43.28 -29.24
N ALA A 47 25.81 -43.17 -28.46
CA ALA A 47 24.89 -44.28 -28.21
C ALA A 47 23.46 -43.85 -28.62
N ARG A 48 22.86 -44.63 -29.52
CA ARG A 48 21.49 -44.47 -30.03
C ARG A 48 20.54 -45.15 -29.05
N VAL A 49 19.65 -44.39 -28.41
CA VAL A 49 18.55 -44.95 -27.60
C VAL A 49 17.21 -44.48 -28.16
N LYS A 50 16.29 -45.43 -28.28
CA LYS A 50 14.97 -45.35 -28.90
C LYS A 50 14.06 -44.37 -28.16
N GLY A 51 13.12 -43.79 -28.92
CA GLY A 51 12.22 -42.73 -28.50
C GLY A 51 11.43 -43.02 -27.23
N VAL A 52 11.41 -42.02 -26.35
CA VAL A 52 10.42 -41.83 -25.31
C VAL A 52 9.63 -40.60 -25.73
N SER A 53 8.33 -40.79 -25.96
CA SER A 53 7.38 -39.74 -26.27
C SER A 53 7.37 -38.67 -25.18
N ASN A 54 7.64 -37.42 -25.54
CA ASN A 54 7.35 -36.29 -24.66
C ASN A 54 5.84 -36.28 -24.35
N PRO A 55 5.42 -36.20 -23.07
CA PRO A 55 4.02 -35.93 -22.77
C PRO A 55 3.65 -34.53 -23.30
N PRO A 56 2.39 -34.31 -23.71
CA PRO A 56 1.93 -33.00 -24.18
C PRO A 56 2.11 -31.95 -23.08
N PRO A 57 2.28 -30.65 -23.43
CA PRO A 57 2.34 -29.59 -22.43
C PRO A 57 1.06 -29.62 -21.59
N ASP A 58 1.25 -29.69 -20.27
CA ASP A 58 0.18 -29.77 -19.29
C ASP A 58 -0.81 -28.61 -19.50
N ARG A 59 -1.98 -28.95 -20.04
CA ARG A 59 -3.09 -28.03 -20.20
C ARG A 59 -3.71 -27.83 -18.82
N GLY A 60 -3.36 -26.71 -18.21
CA GLY A 60 -4.14 -26.11 -17.13
C GLY A 60 -3.82 -26.70 -15.76
N SER A 61 -2.66 -26.29 -15.23
CA SER A 61 -2.59 -25.99 -13.79
C SER A 61 -3.58 -24.86 -13.51
N ARG A 62 -4.85 -25.22 -13.32
CA ARG A 62 -5.83 -24.35 -12.71
C ARG A 62 -5.35 -24.19 -11.28
N ILE A 63 -4.56 -23.16 -11.02
CA ILE A 63 -4.46 -22.62 -9.67
C ILE A 63 -5.91 -22.32 -9.31
N THR A 64 -6.50 -23.16 -8.46
CA THR A 64 -7.73 -22.81 -7.78
C THR A 64 -7.37 -21.60 -6.94
N LEU A 65 -7.57 -20.41 -7.51
CA LEU A 65 -7.51 -19.16 -6.77
C LEU A 65 -8.46 -19.35 -5.58
N PRO A 66 -8.03 -19.08 -4.33
CA PRO A 66 -9.01 -18.95 -3.27
C PRO A 66 -10.03 -17.91 -3.71
N ASP A 67 -11.27 -18.38 -3.86
CA ASP A 67 -12.42 -17.54 -4.12
C ASP A 67 -12.59 -16.58 -2.92
N MET A 68 -12.95 -15.33 -3.23
CA MET A 68 -12.92 -14.10 -2.40
C MET A 68 -11.58 -13.36 -2.35
N THR A 69 -11.51 -12.29 -3.16
CA THR A 69 -10.58 -11.13 -3.08
C THR A 69 -9.73 -11.12 -1.80
N GLU A 70 -8.46 -11.48 -1.95
CA GLU A 70 -7.48 -11.55 -0.88
C GLU A 70 -7.46 -10.22 -0.12
N GLN A 71 -8.14 -10.19 1.04
CA GLN A 71 -8.15 -9.03 1.93
C GLN A 71 -6.76 -8.92 2.51
N GLN A 72 -6.28 -7.69 2.67
CA GLN A 72 -4.98 -7.44 3.26
C GLN A 72 -4.79 -8.26 4.56
N PRO A 73 -3.76 -9.13 4.65
CA PRO A 73 -3.61 -10.04 5.77
C PRO A 73 -3.35 -9.27 7.07
N TYR A 74 -3.88 -9.78 8.17
CA TYR A 74 -3.63 -9.29 9.51
C TYR A 74 -3.78 -10.40 10.54
N THR A 75 -3.19 -10.20 11.71
CA THR A 75 -3.40 -11.05 12.89
C THR A 75 -4.02 -10.20 13.99
N VAL A 76 -5.09 -10.65 14.62
CA VAL A 76 -5.62 -10.00 15.83
C VAL A 76 -4.68 -10.33 16.98
N VAL A 77 -4.05 -9.32 17.58
CA VAL A 77 -3.11 -9.49 18.70
C VAL A 77 -3.78 -9.27 20.05
N ARG A 78 -4.78 -8.38 20.11
CA ARG A 78 -5.61 -8.12 21.30
C ARG A 78 -7.02 -7.78 20.87
N ALA A 79 -8.02 -8.21 21.63
CA ALA A 79 -9.43 -7.87 21.40
C ALA A 79 -9.96 -7.07 22.60
N PHE A 80 -10.71 -6.01 22.32
CA PHE A 80 -11.35 -5.15 23.31
C PHE A 80 -12.85 -5.06 23.03
N PRO A 81 -13.67 -4.64 24.01
CA PRO A 81 -15.06 -4.29 23.74
C PRO A 81 -15.15 -3.18 22.67
N GLY A 82 -15.59 -3.55 21.45
CA GLY A 82 -15.85 -2.62 20.36
C GLY A 82 -14.71 -2.37 19.37
N PHE A 83 -13.49 -2.85 19.62
CA PHE A 83 -12.37 -2.75 18.66
C PHE A 83 -11.33 -3.86 18.87
N ASP A 84 -10.53 -4.12 17.83
CA ASP A 84 -9.40 -5.05 17.88
C ASP A 84 -8.10 -4.28 17.76
N VAL A 85 -7.01 -4.77 18.35
CA VAL A 85 -5.66 -4.42 17.91
C VAL A 85 -5.19 -5.51 16.96
N ARG A 86 -4.82 -5.10 15.75
CA ARG A 86 -4.40 -5.98 14.65
C ARG A 86 -2.97 -5.66 14.27
N ARG A 87 -2.16 -6.70 14.09
CA ARG A 87 -0.85 -6.60 13.46
C ARG A 87 -0.98 -6.81 11.96
N TYR A 88 -0.55 -5.82 11.21
CA TYR A 88 -0.42 -5.88 9.77
C TYR A 88 1.04 -6.13 9.39
N PRO A 89 1.33 -7.02 8.43
CA PRO A 89 2.67 -7.18 7.89
C PRO A 89 3.09 -5.94 7.10
N ASP A 90 4.36 -5.92 6.72
CA ASP A 90 4.89 -5.04 5.70
C ASP A 90 4.09 -5.17 4.40
N ARG A 91 3.86 -4.04 3.73
CA ARG A 91 3.07 -3.99 2.50
C ARG A 91 3.51 -2.84 1.62
N VAL A 92 3.36 -3.01 0.31
CA VAL A 92 3.47 -1.90 -0.63
C VAL A 92 2.09 -1.26 -0.83
N LEU A 93 2.04 0.06 -0.72
CA LEU A 93 0.88 0.86 -1.11
C LEU A 93 1.18 1.63 -2.40
N VAL A 94 0.19 1.72 -3.27
CA VAL A 94 0.09 2.81 -4.25
C VAL A 94 -0.88 3.86 -3.70
N GLN A 95 -0.50 5.13 -3.78
CA GLN A 95 -1.27 6.22 -3.19
C GLN A 95 -1.24 7.49 -4.03
N VAL A 96 -2.29 8.29 -3.88
CA VAL A 96 -2.40 9.64 -4.46
C VAL A 96 -2.96 10.59 -3.41
N GLN A 97 -2.45 11.83 -3.41
CA GLN A 97 -3.02 12.91 -2.62
C GLN A 97 -3.95 13.76 -3.49
N VAL A 98 -5.15 14.02 -3.00
CA VAL A 98 -6.16 14.83 -3.67
C VAL A 98 -6.85 15.75 -2.68
N ASP A 99 -7.32 16.90 -3.15
CA ASP A 99 -8.11 17.83 -2.35
C ASP A 99 -9.62 17.60 -2.48
N GLY A 100 -10.34 18.05 -1.45
CA GLY A 100 -11.78 18.29 -1.43
C GLY A 100 -12.49 17.52 -0.33
N ASP A 101 -13.83 17.41 -0.41
CA ASP A 101 -14.57 16.71 0.63
C ASP A 101 -14.29 15.21 0.67
N PHE A 102 -14.44 14.63 1.86
CA PHE A 102 -14.11 13.23 2.16
C PHE A 102 -14.66 12.19 1.16
N THR A 103 -15.89 12.38 0.67
CA THR A 103 -16.50 11.42 -0.26
C THR A 103 -15.98 11.62 -1.67
N ARG A 104 -15.95 12.86 -2.18
CA ARG A 104 -15.47 13.13 -3.54
C ARG A 104 -13.98 12.90 -3.69
N ALA A 105 -13.20 13.17 -2.65
CA ALA A 105 -11.77 12.88 -2.61
C ALA A 105 -11.50 11.39 -2.81
N ALA A 106 -12.27 10.51 -2.15
CA ALA A 106 -12.14 9.07 -2.33
C ALA A 106 -12.32 8.64 -3.80
N SER A 107 -13.40 9.09 -4.45
CA SER A 107 -13.68 8.75 -5.85
C SER A 107 -12.65 9.35 -6.81
N ARG A 108 -12.22 10.61 -6.57
CA ARG A 108 -11.20 11.27 -7.39
C ARG A 108 -9.84 10.60 -7.28
N GLY A 109 -9.41 10.24 -6.08
CA GLY A 109 -8.12 9.59 -5.85
C GLY A 109 -8.11 8.12 -6.26
N PHE A 110 -9.25 7.42 -6.21
CA PHE A 110 -9.29 6.03 -6.63
C PHE A 110 -9.15 5.85 -8.15
N ARG A 111 -9.63 6.80 -8.96
CA ARG A 111 -9.55 6.70 -10.43
C ARG A 111 -8.13 6.54 -10.99
N PRO A 112 -7.14 7.41 -10.68
CA PRO A 112 -5.78 7.22 -11.19
C PRO A 112 -5.12 5.93 -10.64
N ILE A 113 -5.46 5.52 -9.41
CA ILE A 113 -5.02 4.22 -8.87
C ILE A 113 -5.59 3.07 -9.71
N GLN A 114 -6.88 3.13 -10.04
CA GLN A 114 -7.51 2.11 -10.87
C GLN A 114 -6.88 2.06 -12.27
N ASP A 115 -6.65 3.20 -12.91
CA ASP A 115 -5.98 3.25 -14.22
C ASP A 115 -4.58 2.61 -14.15
N TYR A 116 -3.83 2.85 -13.06
CA TYR A 116 -2.54 2.22 -12.80
C TYR A 116 -2.64 0.69 -12.67
N LEU A 117 -3.60 0.19 -11.89
CA LEU A 117 -3.86 -1.24 -11.70
C LEU A 117 -4.30 -1.91 -13.01
N ASP A 118 -5.02 -1.18 -13.86
CA ASP A 118 -5.53 -1.67 -15.15
C ASP A 118 -4.48 -1.62 -16.28
N GLY A 119 -3.26 -1.12 -16.01
CA GLY A 119 -2.15 -1.17 -16.96
C GLY A 119 -1.53 0.18 -17.33
N ASN A 120 -1.95 1.30 -16.73
CA ASN A 120 -1.31 2.60 -16.90
C ASN A 120 0.01 2.72 -16.10
N ASN A 121 0.91 1.79 -16.37
CA ASN A 121 2.23 1.65 -15.79
C ASN A 121 3.24 1.27 -16.87
N ARG A 122 4.54 1.44 -16.61
CA ARG A 122 5.60 1.28 -17.63
C ARG A 122 5.67 -0.11 -18.27
N SER A 123 5.21 -1.15 -17.57
CA SER A 123 5.20 -2.53 -18.06
C SER A 123 3.89 -2.93 -18.73
N ALA A 124 2.88 -2.04 -18.78
CA ALA A 124 1.52 -2.35 -19.22
C ALA A 124 0.92 -3.57 -18.51
N ALA A 125 1.30 -3.78 -17.24
CA ALA A 125 0.92 -4.95 -16.47
C ALA A 125 -0.40 -4.70 -15.73
N THR A 126 -1.32 -5.65 -15.79
CA THR A 126 -2.54 -5.61 -14.96
C THR A 126 -2.22 -6.16 -13.58
N ILE A 127 -2.59 -5.41 -12.54
CA ILE A 127 -2.40 -5.75 -11.14
C ILE A 127 -3.78 -5.99 -10.52
N PRO A 128 -4.05 -7.17 -9.93
CA PRO A 128 -5.34 -7.42 -9.32
C PRO A 128 -5.58 -6.47 -8.13
N MET A 129 -6.78 -5.91 -8.04
CA MET A 129 -7.16 -5.05 -6.92
C MET A 129 -7.38 -5.90 -5.66
N ALA A 130 -6.72 -5.51 -4.55
CA ALA A 130 -6.97 -6.06 -3.22
C ALA A 130 -7.73 -5.04 -2.36
N PRO A 131 -8.97 -5.31 -1.90
CA PRO A 131 -9.63 -4.46 -0.93
C PRO A 131 -8.90 -4.50 0.43
N PRO A 132 -8.97 -3.45 1.25
CA PRO A 132 -9.82 -2.26 1.11
C PRO A 132 -9.13 -1.06 0.42
N VAL A 133 -9.92 -0.05 0.03
CA VAL A 133 -9.42 1.30 -0.25
C VAL A 133 -9.20 2.03 1.06
N LEU A 134 -7.98 2.55 1.26
CA LEU A 134 -7.60 3.33 2.43
C LEU A 134 -7.77 4.82 2.16
N GLN A 135 -8.24 5.57 3.15
CA GLN A 135 -8.31 7.02 3.11
C GLN A 135 -7.87 7.64 4.43
N GLU A 136 -6.91 8.56 4.34
CA GLU A 136 -6.41 9.38 5.44
C GLU A 136 -6.65 10.86 5.11
N GLN A 137 -6.96 11.69 6.11
CA GLN A 137 -7.03 13.14 5.93
C GLN A 137 -5.65 13.76 6.16
N THR A 138 -5.20 14.56 5.20
CA THR A 138 -3.89 15.23 5.21
C THR A 138 -4.11 16.75 5.16
N GLY A 139 -3.96 17.44 6.28
CA GLY A 139 -4.25 18.88 6.38
C GLY A 139 -5.76 19.20 6.37
N GLU A 140 -6.11 20.42 6.00
CA GLU A 140 -7.51 20.88 6.06
C GLU A 140 -8.40 20.25 4.99
N SER A 141 -7.94 20.21 3.74
CA SER A 141 -8.71 19.74 2.57
C SER A 141 -8.13 18.50 1.90
N GLY A 142 -6.91 18.11 2.25
CA GLY A 142 -6.20 17.05 1.56
C GLY A 142 -6.63 15.67 2.05
N HIS A 143 -6.59 14.70 1.14
CA HIS A 143 -6.84 13.30 1.42
C HIS A 143 -5.83 12.44 0.68
N LEU A 144 -5.27 11.48 1.41
CA LEU A 144 -4.41 10.44 0.87
C LEU A 144 -5.26 9.20 0.62
N ILE A 145 -5.41 8.81 -0.64
CA ILE A 145 -6.13 7.60 -1.05
C ILE A 145 -5.10 6.54 -1.39
N SER A 146 -5.23 5.34 -0.83
CA SER A 146 -4.25 4.27 -1.02
C SER A 146 -4.88 2.91 -1.22
N VAL A 147 -4.19 2.02 -1.94
CA VAL A 147 -4.54 0.61 -2.12
C VAL A 147 -3.28 -0.23 -1.92
N ALA A 148 -3.42 -1.38 -1.26
CA ALA A 148 -2.33 -2.34 -1.12
C ALA A 148 -2.13 -3.12 -2.41
N LEU A 149 -0.88 -3.32 -2.82
CA LEU A 149 -0.54 -4.17 -3.96
C LEU A 149 -0.42 -5.62 -3.47
N PRO A 150 -1.14 -6.58 -4.09
CA PRO A 150 -1.13 -7.97 -3.64
C PRO A 150 0.22 -8.63 -3.92
N GLY A 151 0.67 -9.49 -3.02
CA GLY A 151 1.88 -10.31 -3.22
C GLY A 151 3.21 -9.56 -3.25
N GLU A 152 3.21 -8.23 -3.13
CA GLU A 152 4.41 -7.41 -3.27
C GLU A 152 4.80 -6.72 -1.95
N SER A 153 5.93 -7.15 -1.39
CA SER A 153 6.72 -6.37 -0.42
C SER A 153 7.99 -5.77 -1.04
N ASP A 154 8.34 -6.19 -2.26
CA ASP A 154 9.54 -5.78 -2.99
C ASP A 154 9.21 -4.71 -4.04
N LEU A 155 9.71 -3.49 -3.82
CA LEU A 155 9.48 -2.36 -4.73
C LEU A 155 10.07 -2.59 -6.13
N ASP A 156 11.09 -3.42 -6.29
CA ASP A 156 11.75 -3.63 -7.58
C ASP A 156 10.87 -4.44 -8.55
N ARG A 157 9.85 -5.12 -8.03
CA ARG A 157 8.87 -5.90 -8.82
C ARG A 157 7.60 -5.13 -9.14
N VAL A 158 7.40 -4.00 -8.48
CA VAL A 158 6.19 -3.19 -8.64
C VAL A 158 6.27 -2.37 -9.94
N PRO A 159 5.28 -2.46 -10.83
CA PRO A 159 5.23 -1.63 -12.03
C PRO A 159 5.33 -0.14 -11.71
N VAL A 160 6.22 0.57 -12.40
CA VAL A 160 6.38 2.02 -12.20
C VAL A 160 5.18 2.76 -12.80
N PRO A 161 4.49 3.63 -12.05
CA PRO A 161 3.36 4.40 -12.57
C PRO A 161 3.79 5.33 -13.70
N LEU A 162 2.89 5.55 -14.66
CA LEU A 162 3.06 6.59 -15.68
C LEU A 162 2.52 7.95 -15.20
N ASP A 163 1.52 7.93 -14.31
CA ASP A 163 1.02 9.12 -13.64
C ASP A 163 1.98 9.56 -12.51
N GLU A 164 2.57 10.74 -12.65
CA GLU A 164 3.53 11.28 -11.68
C GLU A 164 2.92 11.71 -10.34
N THR A 165 1.58 11.80 -10.27
CA THR A 165 0.84 12.07 -9.03
C THR A 165 0.78 10.84 -8.13
N LEU A 166 0.92 9.64 -8.70
CA LEU A 166 0.96 8.39 -7.95
C LEU A 166 2.32 8.20 -7.29
N ARG A 167 2.28 7.75 -6.03
CA ARG A 167 3.44 7.37 -5.25
C ARG A 167 3.31 5.93 -4.82
N ILE A 168 4.43 5.22 -4.83
CA ILE A 168 4.53 3.86 -4.28
C ILE A 168 5.44 3.94 -3.06
N LEU A 169 5.02 3.32 -1.96
CA LEU A 169 5.81 3.25 -0.74
C LEU A 169 5.65 1.89 -0.06
N VAL A 170 6.68 1.50 0.67
CA VAL A 170 6.60 0.40 1.64
C VAL A 170 6.10 0.98 2.95
N VAL A 171 5.04 0.39 3.47
CA VAL A 171 4.58 0.61 4.85
C VAL A 171 5.09 -0.56 5.68
N PRO A 172 5.94 -0.31 6.70
CA PRO A 172 6.46 -1.37 7.55
C PRO A 172 5.36 -2.03 8.37
N ALA A 173 5.62 -3.25 8.84
CA ALA A 173 4.73 -3.95 9.75
C ALA A 173 4.40 -3.08 10.97
N HIS A 174 3.13 -3.02 11.33
CA HIS A 174 2.64 -2.19 12.44
C HIS A 174 1.42 -2.79 13.10
N GLU A 175 1.17 -2.37 14.33
CA GLU A 175 -0.12 -2.57 14.99
C GLU A 175 -1.03 -1.39 14.73
N ALA A 176 -2.32 -1.67 14.50
CA ALA A 176 -3.36 -0.68 14.46
C ALA A 176 -4.56 -1.14 15.29
N ALA A 177 -5.15 -0.20 16.02
CA ALA A 177 -6.46 -0.40 16.62
C ALA A 177 -7.52 -0.20 15.54
N VAL A 178 -8.53 -1.07 15.50
CA VAL A 178 -9.51 -1.15 14.42
C VAL A 178 -10.92 -1.29 14.97
N LEU A 179 -11.77 -0.31 14.65
CA LEU A 179 -13.19 -0.31 14.94
C LEU A 179 -13.98 -0.56 13.65
N ARG A 180 -14.71 -1.68 13.61
CA ARG A 180 -15.57 -2.06 12.48
C ARG A 180 -16.93 -1.37 12.58
N PHE A 181 -17.45 -0.90 11.45
CA PHE A 181 -18.80 -0.34 11.38
C PHE A 181 -19.44 -0.52 10.01
N GLY A 182 -20.77 -0.58 9.99
CA GLY A 182 -21.57 -0.70 8.79
C GLY A 182 -22.07 0.64 8.24
N GLY A 183 -22.64 0.58 7.03
CA GLY A 183 -23.40 1.66 6.42
C GLY A 183 -22.69 2.35 5.25
N GLY A 184 -23.45 3.19 4.54
CA GLY A 184 -22.93 3.98 3.42
C GLY A 184 -21.89 5.05 3.77
N TRP A 185 -21.52 5.83 2.77
CA TRP A 185 -20.39 6.75 2.86
C TRP A 185 -20.85 8.14 3.27
N SER A 186 -20.67 8.45 4.56
CA SER A 186 -21.02 9.73 5.15
C SER A 186 -19.83 10.24 5.95
N THR A 187 -19.36 11.45 5.63
CA THR A 187 -18.28 12.12 6.37
C THR A 187 -18.54 12.08 7.87
N LYS A 188 -19.75 12.47 8.30
CA LYS A 188 -20.15 12.45 9.71
C LYS A 188 -20.00 11.06 10.33
N ARG A 189 -20.46 10.01 9.66
CA ARG A 189 -20.34 8.63 10.17
C ARG A 189 -18.88 8.24 10.39
N PHE A 190 -18.02 8.50 9.41
CA PHE A 190 -16.61 8.16 9.49
C PHE A 190 -15.92 8.98 10.60
N THR A 191 -16.16 10.29 10.67
CA THR A 191 -15.63 11.16 11.73
C THR A 191 -16.08 10.71 13.12
N ASP A 192 -17.36 10.37 13.31
CA ASP A 192 -17.88 9.92 14.60
C ASP A 192 -17.26 8.58 15.03
N ARG A 193 -17.06 7.66 14.08
CA ARG A 193 -16.43 6.36 14.34
C ARG A 193 -14.94 6.48 14.62
N GLY A 194 -14.24 7.40 13.95
CA GLY A 194 -12.86 7.75 14.26
C GLY A 194 -12.72 8.34 15.67
N ARG A 195 -13.60 9.27 16.05
CA ARG A 195 -13.63 9.83 17.41
C ARG A 195 -13.92 8.76 18.47
N ALA A 196 -14.88 7.87 18.20
CA ALA A 196 -15.20 6.77 19.10
C ALA A 196 -14.02 5.81 19.31
N LEU A 197 -13.29 5.48 18.23
CA LEU A 197 -12.08 4.67 18.32
C LEU A 197 -11.03 5.34 19.20
N LEU A 198 -10.71 6.62 18.95
CA LEU A 198 -9.74 7.38 19.75
C LEU A 198 -10.13 7.42 21.24
N GLY A 199 -11.41 7.65 21.54
CA GLY A 199 -11.90 7.63 22.93
C GLY A 199 -11.77 6.26 23.60
N SER A 200 -11.84 5.17 22.83
CA SER A 200 -11.68 3.80 23.35
C SER A 200 -10.21 3.44 23.63
N LEU A 201 -9.25 4.09 22.95
CA LEU A 201 -7.82 3.82 23.18
C LEU A 201 -7.35 4.28 24.55
N THR A 202 -7.84 5.43 25.02
CA THR A 202 -7.48 5.97 26.34
C THR A 202 -7.86 5.01 27.46
N ALA A 203 -9.02 4.35 27.35
CA ALA A 203 -9.47 3.37 28.33
C ALA A 203 -8.70 2.03 28.27
N ALA A 204 -7.91 1.82 27.21
CA ALA A 204 -7.17 0.61 26.95
C ALA A 204 -5.65 0.77 27.11
N ASP A 205 -5.19 1.91 27.66
CA ASP A 205 -3.76 2.27 27.77
C ASP A 205 -3.00 2.12 26.45
N LEU A 206 -3.62 2.56 25.35
CA LEU A 206 -3.02 2.58 24.01
C LEU A 206 -2.79 4.01 23.55
N LEU A 207 -1.61 4.28 23.01
CA LEU A 207 -1.28 5.58 22.44
C LEU A 207 -1.41 5.55 20.91
N PRO A 208 -2.16 6.49 20.29
CA PRO A 208 -2.23 6.60 18.85
C PRO A 208 -0.89 7.10 18.28
N ASP A 209 -0.41 6.44 17.22
CA ASP A 209 0.75 6.82 16.42
C ASP A 209 0.28 7.37 15.07
N GLY A 210 -0.11 8.64 15.06
CA GLY A 210 -0.58 9.35 13.86
C GLY A 210 -2.10 9.46 13.75
N PRO A 211 -2.61 9.89 12.58
CA PRO A 211 -4.02 10.19 12.40
C PRO A 211 -4.87 8.92 12.28
N VAL A 212 -6.18 9.10 12.52
CA VAL A 212 -7.17 8.09 12.13
C VAL A 212 -7.25 8.04 10.61
N TYR A 213 -7.24 6.82 10.08
CA TYR A 213 -7.48 6.53 8.68
C TYR A 213 -8.60 5.50 8.56
N PHE A 214 -9.13 5.33 7.36
CA PHE A 214 -10.33 4.54 7.13
C PHE A 214 -10.11 3.52 6.04
N ALA A 215 -10.64 2.32 6.23
CA ALA A 215 -10.69 1.27 5.22
C ALA A 215 -12.12 1.09 4.73
N ARG A 216 -12.28 1.13 3.41
CA ARG A 216 -13.54 0.93 2.70
C ARG A 216 -13.44 -0.33 1.85
N PHE A 217 -14.22 -1.35 2.18
CA PHE A 217 -14.13 -2.67 1.52
C PHE A 217 -14.93 -2.72 0.23
N ASP A 218 -16.01 -1.93 0.17
CA ASP A 218 -16.76 -1.71 -1.05
C ASP A 218 -16.11 -0.58 -1.86
N PRO A 219 -16.01 -0.71 -3.19
CA PRO A 219 -15.44 0.36 -4.02
C PRO A 219 -16.34 1.59 -4.07
N PRO A 220 -15.78 2.77 -4.40
CA PRO A 220 -16.49 4.06 -4.35
C PRO A 220 -17.73 4.25 -5.19
N PHE A 221 -17.89 3.40 -6.21
CA PHE A 221 -19.03 3.43 -7.09
C PHE A 221 -20.16 2.48 -6.67
N ARG A 222 -19.99 1.64 -5.62
CA ARG A 222 -21.04 0.74 -5.13
C ARG A 222 -21.79 1.34 -3.92
N PRO A 223 -23.03 1.83 -4.08
CA PRO A 223 -23.85 2.24 -2.94
C PRO A 223 -24.32 1.00 -2.16
N GLY A 224 -24.04 0.94 -0.86
CA GLY A 224 -24.48 -0.16 0.00
C GLY A 224 -24.83 0.30 1.42
N LEU A 225 -26.06 0.03 1.86
CA LEU A 225 -26.47 0.19 3.27
C LEU A 225 -25.82 -0.86 4.19
N LEU A 226 -25.30 -1.95 3.61
CA LEU A 226 -24.57 -3.03 4.29
C LEU A 226 -23.05 -2.91 4.15
N GLY A 227 -22.55 -1.76 3.68
CA GLY A 227 -21.13 -1.61 3.38
C GLY A 227 -20.25 -1.84 4.60
N ARG A 228 -19.17 -2.60 4.42
CA ARG A 228 -18.20 -2.86 5.49
C ARG A 228 -17.16 -1.74 5.48
N ASN A 229 -17.01 -1.08 6.62
CA ASN A 229 -16.01 -0.04 6.82
C ASN A 229 -15.27 -0.26 8.14
N GLU A 230 -14.06 0.27 8.22
CA GLU A 230 -13.25 0.25 9.43
C GLU A 230 -12.64 1.63 9.65
N ALA A 231 -12.61 2.06 10.91
CA ALA A 231 -11.78 3.16 11.39
C ALA A 231 -10.53 2.53 11.99
N LEU A 232 -9.37 3.08 11.66
CA LEU A 232 -8.08 2.55 12.06
C LEU A 232 -7.20 3.68 12.57
N VAL A 233 -6.31 3.35 13.49
CA VAL A 233 -5.20 4.24 13.89
C VAL A 233 -4.04 3.34 14.31
N ARG A 234 -2.83 3.66 13.86
CA ARG A 234 -1.64 2.93 14.31
C ARG A 234 -1.49 3.15 15.81
N VAL A 235 -1.02 2.14 16.53
CA VAL A 235 -0.84 2.24 17.98
C VAL A 235 0.56 1.81 18.37
N THR A 236 1.09 2.44 19.41
CA THR A 236 2.22 1.93 20.17
C THR A 236 1.73 1.43 21.53
N SER A 237 2.52 0.56 22.15
CA SER A 237 2.36 0.30 23.58
C SER A 237 2.66 1.60 24.34
N ALA A 238 1.84 1.92 25.33
CA ALA A 238 2.04 3.08 26.21
C ALA A 238 3.28 2.91 27.09
#